data_AF-A0A382ZLH8-F1
#
_entry.id   AF-A0A382ZLH8-F1
#
_cell.length_a   1.000
_cell.length_b   1.000
_cell.length_c   1.000
_cell.angle_alpha   90.00
_cell.angle_beta   90.00
_cell.angle_gamma   90.00
#
_symmetry.space_group_name_H-M   'P 1'
#
loop_
_entity.id
_entity.type
_entity.pdbx_description
1 polymer ?
#
loop_
_entity_poly.entity_id
_entity_poly.type
_entity_poly.pdbx_seq_one_letter_code
_entity_poly.pdbx_strand_id
1 'polypeptide(L)'
;MSHILPKDSNQMMDWSWDNYIPFFNYLEGFALNSDNISDWMKYWSDISELIGEVGTSVYVSTTVDTTDEEAKARYHKFLEEISENVSSRNQKLKIKFLKSKVSPANFDIPLRGMKSEVDLFSEENLPLLTSDAKLSKEYDEIIGSQTVKWNNEEVTLTQLSPIMLET
;
A
#
# COMPACT_ATOMS: atom_id res chain seq x y z
N MET A 1 25.74 5.43 7.58
CA MET A 1 25.16 4.62 8.68
C MET A 1 23.74 4.28 8.27
N SER A 2 23.30 3.03 8.44
CA SER A 2 21.92 2.62 8.20
C SER A 2 20.99 3.36 9.16
N HIS A 3 19.83 3.81 8.68
CA HIS A 3 18.79 4.34 9.57
C HIS A 3 18.13 3.17 10.29
N ILE A 4 17.88 3.29 11.59
CA ILE A 4 17.25 2.21 12.35
C ILE A 4 15.76 2.23 12.02
N LEU A 5 15.24 1.11 11.51
CA LEU A 5 13.82 0.95 11.24
C LEU A 5 13.02 0.95 12.56
N PRO A 6 11.79 1.48 12.55
CA PRO A 6 10.85 1.32 13.65
C PRO A 6 10.67 -0.15 14.03
N LYS A 7 10.35 -0.40 15.31
CA LYS A 7 10.14 -1.78 15.79
C LYS A 7 8.82 -2.38 15.29
N ASP A 8 7.85 -1.53 15.03
CA ASP A 8 6.51 -1.87 14.61
C ASP A 8 5.90 -0.70 13.84
N SER A 9 4.91 -1.00 12.99
CA SER A 9 4.24 -0.03 12.12
C SER A 9 3.41 1.02 12.87
N ASN A 10 3.01 0.80 14.13
CA ASN A 10 2.23 1.79 14.88
C ASN A 10 3.02 3.10 15.05
N GLN A 11 4.34 3.02 15.14
CA GLN A 11 5.22 4.18 15.24
C GLN A 11 5.22 5.05 13.98
N MET A 12 4.68 4.54 12.87
CA MET A 12 4.66 5.15 11.55
C MET A 12 3.27 5.64 11.13
N MET A 13 2.23 5.42 11.95
CA MET A 13 0.84 5.73 11.60
C MET A 13 0.61 7.21 11.29
N ASP A 14 1.30 8.10 12.01
CA ASP A 14 1.18 9.56 11.85
C ASP A 14 2.32 10.19 11.05
N TRP A 15 3.18 9.37 10.42
CA TRP A 15 4.30 9.87 9.65
C TRP A 15 3.84 10.63 8.41
N SER A 16 4.49 11.75 8.14
CA SER A 16 4.46 12.38 6.81
C SER A 16 5.49 11.72 5.91
N TRP A 17 5.42 12.04 4.61
CA TRP A 17 6.41 11.56 3.64
C TRP A 17 7.86 11.85 4.07
N ASP A 18 8.10 13.01 4.69
CA ASP A 18 9.44 13.43 5.12
C ASP A 18 10.10 12.45 6.09
N ASN A 19 9.32 11.73 6.89
CA ASN A 19 9.84 10.72 7.80
C ASN A 19 10.38 9.49 7.05
N TYR A 20 9.83 9.17 5.86
CA TYR A 20 10.25 8.03 5.04
C TYR A 20 11.48 8.34 4.18
N ILE A 21 11.68 9.61 3.82
CA ILE A 21 12.77 10.06 2.92
C ILE A 21 14.15 9.53 3.33
N PRO A 22 14.59 9.58 4.61
CA PRO A 22 15.90 9.08 5.02
C PRO A 22 16.12 7.60 4.71
N PHE A 23 15.10 6.74 4.89
CA PHE A 23 15.20 5.31 4.66
C PHE A 23 15.40 5.00 3.17
N PHE A 24 14.64 5.67 2.30
CA PHE A 24 14.81 5.53 0.85
C PHE A 24 16.12 6.17 0.35
N ASN A 25 16.53 7.32 0.91
CA ASN A 25 17.82 7.95 0.57
C ASN A 25 18.99 7.03 0.90
N TYR A 26 18.93 6.33 2.04
CA TYR A 26 19.94 5.34 2.40
C TYR A 26 20.01 4.19 1.38
N LEU A 27 18.86 3.61 1.01
CA LEU A 27 18.78 2.54 0.01
C LEU A 27 19.26 2.99 -1.37
N GLU A 28 18.93 4.20 -1.79
CA GLU A 28 19.33 4.76 -3.09
C GLU A 28 20.81 5.16 -3.13
N GLY A 29 21.38 5.62 -2.02
CA GLY A 29 22.77 6.06 -1.94
C GLY A 29 23.79 4.92 -1.85
N PHE A 30 23.36 3.69 -1.58
CA PHE A 30 24.27 2.57 -1.34
C PHE A 30 24.70 1.87 -2.64
N ALA A 31 26.00 1.67 -2.88
CA ALA A 31 26.46 0.90 -4.05
C ALA A 31 26.25 -0.61 -3.82
N LEU A 32 25.68 -1.29 -4.81
CA LEU A 32 25.36 -2.72 -4.70
C LEU A 32 26.50 -3.60 -5.22
N ASN A 33 26.85 -4.62 -4.45
CA ASN A 33 27.83 -5.65 -4.79
C ASN A 33 27.43 -7.00 -4.17
N SER A 34 28.16 -8.07 -4.52
CA SER A 34 27.83 -9.43 -4.07
C SER A 34 27.86 -9.61 -2.55
N ASP A 35 28.63 -8.78 -1.84
CA ASP A 35 28.81 -8.90 -0.40
C ASP A 35 27.65 -8.25 0.38
N ASN A 36 26.97 -7.27 -0.21
CA ASN A 36 25.97 -6.46 0.47
C ASN A 36 24.54 -6.58 -0.06
N ILE A 37 24.35 -7.29 -1.18
CA ILE A 37 23.05 -7.35 -1.85
C ILE A 37 21.96 -7.93 -0.97
N SER A 38 22.27 -8.99 -0.21
CA SER A 38 21.31 -9.64 0.69
C SER A 38 20.84 -8.71 1.80
N ASP A 39 21.75 -7.98 2.43
CA ASP A 39 21.42 -7.05 3.53
C ASP A 39 20.65 -5.83 3.00
N TRP A 40 21.03 -5.31 1.84
CA TRP A 40 20.30 -4.21 1.19
C TRP A 40 18.87 -4.63 0.83
N MET A 41 18.70 -5.83 0.26
CA MET A 41 17.39 -6.37 -0.07
C MET A 41 16.55 -6.61 1.17
N LYS A 42 17.15 -7.18 2.23
CA LYS A 42 16.47 -7.37 3.50
C LYS A 42 15.98 -6.05 4.07
N TYR A 43 16.83 -5.04 4.12
CA TYR A 43 16.43 -3.72 4.63
C TYR A 43 15.30 -3.10 3.80
N TRP A 44 15.36 -3.25 2.46
CA TRP A 44 14.29 -2.78 1.58
C TRP A 44 12.98 -3.55 1.80
N SER A 45 13.03 -4.87 1.99
CA SER A 45 11.87 -5.67 2.35
C SER A 45 11.29 -5.24 3.70
N ASP A 46 12.12 -5.06 4.73
CA ASP A 46 11.70 -4.70 6.08
C ASP A 46 10.97 -3.33 6.12
N ILE A 47 11.49 -2.30 5.43
CA ILE A 47 10.78 -1.00 5.35
C ILE A 47 9.49 -1.11 4.53
N SER A 48 9.47 -1.92 3.47
CA SER A 48 8.28 -2.12 2.64
C SER A 48 7.18 -2.84 3.40
N GLU A 49 7.54 -3.79 4.24
CA GLU A 49 6.62 -4.51 5.14
C GLU A 49 5.97 -3.53 6.14
N LEU A 50 6.77 -2.72 6.83
CA LEU A 50 6.24 -1.72 7.77
C LEU A 50 5.30 -0.70 7.10
N ILE A 51 5.65 -0.21 5.91
CA ILE A 51 4.76 0.68 5.13
C ILE A 51 3.48 -0.06 4.73
N GLY A 52 3.59 -1.31 4.31
CA GLY A 52 2.46 -2.16 3.94
C GLY A 52 1.51 -2.42 5.11
N GLU A 53 2.04 -2.60 6.31
CA GLU A 53 1.25 -2.72 7.53
C GLU A 53 0.49 -1.43 7.85
N VAL A 54 1.13 -0.26 7.74
CA VAL A 54 0.43 1.04 7.88
C VAL A 54 -0.71 1.14 6.88
N GLY A 55 -0.43 0.87 5.60
CA GLY A 55 -1.42 0.88 4.51
C GLY A 55 -2.59 -0.08 4.76
N THR A 56 -2.28 -1.29 5.24
CA THR A 56 -3.29 -2.29 5.60
C THR A 56 -4.13 -1.81 6.78
N SER A 57 -3.52 -1.22 7.81
CA SER A 57 -4.23 -0.70 8.98
C SER A 57 -5.21 0.42 8.60
N VAL A 58 -4.77 1.40 7.80
CA VAL A 58 -5.67 2.48 7.37
C VAL A 58 -6.75 1.96 6.43
N TYR A 59 -6.45 1.02 5.55
CA TYR A 59 -7.46 0.37 4.70
C TYR A 59 -8.51 -0.39 5.54
N VAL A 60 -8.08 -1.24 6.48
CA VAL A 60 -8.99 -2.01 7.33
C VAL A 60 -9.90 -1.08 8.13
N SER A 61 -9.38 0.04 8.64
CA SER A 61 -10.21 1.01 9.36
C SER A 61 -11.39 1.54 8.52
N THR A 62 -11.23 1.68 7.19
CA THR A 62 -12.34 2.07 6.29
C THR A 62 -13.37 0.97 6.04
N THR A 63 -13.06 -0.29 6.37
CA THR A 63 -13.95 -1.44 6.14
C THR A 63 -14.71 -1.89 7.39
N VAL A 64 -14.21 -1.52 8.58
CA VAL A 64 -14.85 -1.84 9.86
C VAL A 64 -16.06 -0.94 10.10
N ASP A 65 -15.92 0.36 9.82
CA ASP A 65 -17.00 1.34 9.86
C ASP A 65 -16.89 2.24 8.62
N THR A 66 -17.74 1.98 7.63
CA THR A 66 -17.75 2.74 6.37
C THR A 66 -18.30 4.15 6.52
N THR A 67 -18.76 4.52 7.73
CA THR A 67 -19.25 5.88 8.05
C THR A 67 -18.20 6.70 8.81
N ASP A 68 -17.03 6.13 9.14
CA ASP A 68 -15.93 6.85 9.79
C ASP A 68 -15.16 7.73 8.78
N GLU A 69 -15.55 9.01 8.74
CA GLU A 69 -14.91 10.03 7.89
C GLU A 69 -13.44 10.28 8.26
N GLU A 70 -13.04 10.08 9.52
CA GLU A 70 -11.64 10.25 9.91
C GLU A 70 -10.78 9.08 9.38
N ALA A 71 -11.29 7.85 9.43
CA ALA A 71 -10.65 6.69 8.82
C ALA A 71 -10.49 6.87 7.30
N LYS A 72 -11.55 7.35 6.63
CA LYS A 72 -11.52 7.67 5.19
C LYS A 72 -10.48 8.74 4.87
N ALA A 73 -10.43 9.82 5.65
CA ALA A 73 -9.44 10.87 5.48
C ALA A 73 -8.00 10.38 5.69
N ARG A 74 -7.75 9.54 6.70
CA ARG A 74 -6.43 8.92 6.93
C ARG A 74 -6.02 8.01 5.76
N TYR A 75 -6.94 7.20 5.25
CA TYR A 75 -6.69 6.34 4.10
C TYR A 75 -6.39 7.16 2.83
N HIS A 76 -7.19 8.19 2.53
CA HIS A 76 -6.95 9.08 1.39
C HIS A 76 -5.60 9.77 1.47
N LYS A 77 -5.26 10.31 2.65
CA LYS A 77 -3.95 10.92 2.89
C LYS A 77 -2.81 9.93 2.68
N PHE A 78 -2.95 8.70 3.17
CA PHE A 78 -1.95 7.64 2.94
C PHE A 78 -1.76 7.36 1.44
N LEU A 79 -2.85 7.25 0.67
CA LEU A 79 -2.74 7.02 -0.78
C LEU A 79 -1.97 8.16 -1.47
N GLU A 80 -2.38 9.41 -1.26
CA GLU A 80 -1.83 10.58 -1.95
C GLU A 80 -0.40 10.91 -1.50
N GLU A 81 -0.16 10.95 -0.19
CA GLU A 81 1.09 11.47 0.34
C GLU A 81 2.15 10.39 0.50
N ILE A 82 1.75 9.13 0.71
CA ILE A 82 2.68 8.04 1.05
C ILE A 82 2.76 7.02 -0.09
N SER A 83 1.64 6.42 -0.50
CA SER A 83 1.62 5.31 -1.46
C SER A 83 2.22 5.68 -2.82
N GLU A 84 1.85 6.85 -3.37
CA GLU A 84 2.40 7.34 -4.64
C GLU A 84 3.92 7.55 -4.55
N ASN A 85 4.37 8.24 -3.51
CA ASN A 85 5.79 8.50 -3.27
C ASN A 85 6.59 7.20 -3.08
N VAL A 86 6.08 6.27 -2.27
CA VAL A 86 6.67 4.94 -2.06
C VAL A 86 6.77 4.19 -3.39
N SER A 87 5.73 4.23 -4.22
CA SER A 87 5.71 3.56 -5.53
C SER A 87 6.79 4.11 -6.47
N SER A 88 6.94 5.45 -6.57
CA SER A 88 7.99 6.09 -7.36
C SER A 88 9.39 5.72 -6.85
N ARG A 89 9.60 5.69 -5.52
CA ARG A 89 10.88 5.33 -4.91
C ARG A 89 11.20 3.84 -5.09
N ASN A 90 10.23 2.95 -4.91
CA ASN A 90 10.38 1.52 -5.17
C ASN A 90 10.74 1.24 -6.63
N GLN A 91 10.20 2.00 -7.59
CA GLN A 91 10.62 1.90 -8.98
C GLN A 91 12.10 2.25 -9.17
N LYS A 92 12.59 3.32 -8.53
CA LYS A 92 14.02 3.68 -8.56
C LYS A 92 14.90 2.58 -7.97
N LEU A 93 14.48 1.98 -6.85
CA LEU A 93 15.18 0.87 -6.21
C LEU A 93 15.21 -0.39 -7.09
N LYS A 94 14.09 -0.75 -7.74
CA LYS A 94 14.04 -1.86 -8.70
C LYS A 94 15.01 -1.63 -9.87
N ILE A 95 14.98 -0.46 -10.49
CA ILE A 95 15.88 -0.11 -11.60
C ILE A 95 17.34 -0.19 -11.15
N LYS A 96 17.66 0.32 -9.95
CA LYS A 96 19.00 0.26 -9.35
C LYS A 96 19.45 -1.20 -9.16
N PHE A 97 18.59 -2.03 -8.58
CA PHE A 97 18.86 -3.47 -8.39
C PHE A 97 19.15 -4.16 -9.73
N LEU A 98 18.28 -3.99 -10.74
CA LEU A 98 18.46 -4.60 -12.06
C LEU A 98 19.75 -4.14 -12.76
N LYS A 99 20.12 -2.85 -12.63
CA LYS A 99 21.35 -2.30 -13.19
C LYS A 99 22.61 -2.83 -12.52
N SER A 100 22.54 -3.22 -11.24
CA SER A 100 23.68 -3.77 -10.52
C SER A 100 24.17 -5.09 -11.12
N LYS A 101 23.26 -5.87 -11.74
CA LYS A 101 23.50 -7.24 -12.22
C LYS A 101 23.99 -8.19 -11.13
N VAL A 102 23.84 -7.80 -9.86
CA VAL A 102 24.11 -8.62 -8.69
C VAL A 102 22.79 -9.18 -8.20
N SER A 103 22.76 -10.47 -7.89
CA SER A 103 21.56 -11.14 -7.41
C SER A 103 21.92 -12.20 -6.39
N PRO A 104 21.11 -12.41 -5.34
CA PRO A 104 21.25 -13.57 -4.47
C PRO A 104 21.09 -14.89 -5.24
N ALA A 105 21.58 -15.98 -4.66
CA ALA A 105 21.34 -17.33 -5.19
C ALA A 105 19.85 -17.67 -5.21
N ASN A 106 19.41 -18.45 -6.20
CA ASN A 106 18.02 -18.91 -6.38
C ASN A 106 16.97 -17.78 -6.52
N PHE A 107 17.37 -16.64 -7.08
CA PHE A 107 16.52 -15.44 -7.18
C PHE A 107 15.89 -15.23 -8.57
N ASP A 108 15.97 -16.21 -9.47
CA ASP A 108 15.56 -16.06 -10.86
C ASP A 108 14.07 -15.73 -11.04
N ILE A 109 13.19 -16.30 -10.21
CA ILE A 109 11.74 -16.06 -10.28
C ILE A 109 11.39 -14.63 -9.83
N PRO A 110 11.80 -14.17 -8.62
CA PRO A 110 11.61 -12.78 -8.22
C PRO A 110 12.25 -11.78 -9.19
N LEU A 111 13.44 -12.08 -9.72
CA LEU A 111 14.13 -11.24 -10.69
C LEU A 111 13.30 -11.04 -11.97
N ARG A 112 12.64 -12.09 -12.46
CA ARG A 112 11.72 -11.98 -13.59
C ARG A 112 10.54 -11.07 -13.27
N GLY A 113 9.94 -11.23 -12.07
CA GLY A 113 8.85 -10.37 -11.60
C GLY A 113 9.26 -8.89 -11.57
N MET A 114 10.40 -8.57 -10.97
CA MET A 114 10.92 -7.20 -10.89
C MET A 114 11.15 -6.57 -12.26
N LYS A 115 11.63 -7.34 -13.25
CA LYS A 115 11.76 -6.85 -14.64
C LYS A 115 10.41 -6.44 -15.21
N SER A 116 9.41 -7.32 -15.11
CA SER A 116 8.06 -7.02 -15.58
C SER A 116 7.46 -5.82 -14.87
N GLU A 117 7.62 -5.70 -13.55
CA GLU A 117 7.14 -4.54 -12.83
C GLU A 117 7.82 -3.23 -13.25
N VAL A 118 9.14 -3.27 -13.53
CA VAL A 118 9.86 -2.10 -14.02
C VAL A 118 9.35 -1.66 -15.39
N ASP A 119 9.11 -2.62 -16.28
CA ASP A 119 8.63 -2.38 -17.64
C ASP A 119 7.17 -1.87 -17.67
N LEU A 120 6.34 -2.30 -16.72
CA LEU A 120 4.93 -1.91 -16.62
C LEU A 120 4.69 -0.59 -15.86
N PHE A 121 5.67 -0.13 -15.08
CA PHE A 121 5.50 1.06 -14.26
C PHE A 121 5.35 2.32 -15.12
N SER A 122 4.32 3.11 -14.81
CA SER A 122 4.13 4.46 -15.33
C SER A 122 3.86 5.40 -14.17
N GLU A 123 4.64 6.47 -14.05
CA GLU A 123 4.47 7.48 -13.00
C GLU A 123 3.14 8.22 -13.15
N GLU A 124 2.65 8.39 -14.38
CA GLU A 124 1.34 8.97 -14.68
C GLU A 124 0.17 8.13 -14.15
N ASN A 125 0.38 6.83 -13.92
CA ASN A 125 -0.66 5.96 -13.37
C ASN A 125 -0.80 6.10 -11.85
N LEU A 126 0.17 6.66 -11.13
CA LEU A 126 0.11 6.78 -9.67
C LEU A 126 -1.13 7.57 -9.19
N PRO A 127 -1.38 8.81 -9.66
CA PRO A 127 -2.59 9.53 -9.26
C PRO A 127 -3.88 8.87 -9.76
N LEU A 128 -3.82 8.12 -10.87
CA LEU A 128 -4.98 7.37 -11.38
C LEU A 128 -5.33 6.19 -10.46
N LEU A 129 -4.34 5.45 -9.98
CA LEU A 129 -4.52 4.36 -9.02
C LEU A 129 -5.06 4.89 -7.68
N THR A 130 -4.57 6.04 -7.21
CA THR A 130 -5.13 6.71 -6.03
C THR A 130 -6.59 7.09 -6.26
N SER A 131 -6.91 7.69 -7.41
CA SER A 131 -8.28 8.07 -7.74
C SER A 131 -9.22 6.84 -7.82
N ASP A 132 -8.75 5.75 -8.43
CA ASP A 132 -9.49 4.48 -8.52
C ASP A 132 -9.77 3.88 -7.14
N ALA A 133 -8.79 3.89 -6.23
CA ALA A 133 -8.96 3.42 -4.86
C ALA A 133 -9.96 4.29 -4.07
N LYS A 134 -9.94 5.61 -4.27
CA LYS A 134 -10.91 6.54 -3.67
C LYS A 134 -12.33 6.31 -4.19
N LEU A 135 -12.48 6.16 -5.50
CA LEU A 135 -13.77 5.84 -6.13
C LEU A 135 -14.31 4.49 -5.65
N SER A 136 -13.44 3.50 -5.45
CA SER A 136 -13.83 2.21 -4.88
C SER A 136 -14.42 2.37 -3.48
N LYS A 137 -13.87 3.27 -2.65
CA LYS A 137 -14.41 3.55 -1.31
C LYS A 137 -15.72 4.32 -1.35
N GLU A 138 -15.88 5.26 -2.29
CA GLU A 138 -17.16 5.92 -2.54
C GLU A 138 -18.24 4.90 -2.97
N TYR A 139 -17.88 3.96 -3.85
CA TYR A 139 -18.77 2.86 -4.22
C TYR A 139 -19.17 2.01 -3.01
N ASP A 140 -18.22 1.59 -2.19
CA ASP A 140 -18.47 0.80 -0.97
C ASP A 140 -19.46 1.52 -0.02
N GLU A 141 -19.30 2.82 0.16
CA GLU A 141 -20.20 3.66 0.97
C GLU A 141 -21.61 3.72 0.38
N ILE A 142 -21.74 3.92 -0.93
CA ILE A 142 -23.03 3.97 -1.63
C ILE A 142 -23.76 2.64 -1.49
N ILE A 143 -23.09 1.50 -1.68
CA ILE A 143 -23.75 0.19 -1.58
C ILE A 143 -24.02 -0.22 -0.13
N GLY A 144 -23.14 0.16 0.80
CA GLY A 144 -23.26 -0.15 2.22
C GLY A 144 -24.39 0.62 2.93
N SER A 145 -24.70 1.82 2.44
CA SER A 145 -25.77 2.69 2.98
C SER A 145 -27.16 2.36 2.44
N GLN A 146 -27.30 1.36 1.55
CA GLN A 146 -28.60 1.03 0.96
C GLN A 146 -29.55 0.39 1.98
N THR A 147 -30.67 1.06 2.21
CA THR A 147 -31.76 0.59 3.07
C THR A 147 -33.10 0.58 2.33
N VAL A 148 -34.03 -0.21 2.83
CA VAL A 148 -35.44 -0.20 2.40
C VAL A 148 -36.37 -0.30 3.60
N LYS A 149 -37.63 0.09 3.42
CA LYS A 149 -38.69 -0.15 4.42
C LYS A 149 -39.29 -1.54 4.24
N TRP A 150 -39.15 -2.40 5.24
CA TRP A 150 -39.74 -3.74 5.27
C TRP A 150 -40.40 -3.97 6.63
N ASN A 151 -41.66 -4.41 6.66
CA ASN A 151 -42.44 -4.59 7.90
C ASN A 151 -42.42 -3.38 8.86
N ASN A 152 -42.47 -2.15 8.30
CA ASN A 152 -42.35 -0.88 9.03
C ASN A 152 -40.99 -0.61 9.71
N GLU A 153 -39.97 -1.43 9.46
CA GLU A 153 -38.59 -1.21 9.91
C GLU A 153 -37.69 -0.82 8.73
N GLU A 154 -36.65 -0.03 9.00
CA GLU A 154 -35.59 0.27 8.04
C GLU A 154 -34.51 -0.80 8.17
N VAL A 155 -34.25 -1.51 7.07
CA VAL A 155 -33.33 -2.65 7.04
C VAL A 155 -32.35 -2.50 5.88
N THR A 156 -31.11 -2.97 6.07
CA THR A 156 -30.11 -2.98 5.00
C THR A 156 -30.37 -4.11 4.01
N LEU A 157 -29.85 -3.98 2.78
CA LEU A 157 -29.96 -5.05 1.79
C LEU A 157 -29.32 -6.35 2.27
N THR A 158 -28.20 -6.29 2.98
CA THR A 158 -27.53 -7.45 3.57
C THR A 158 -28.41 -8.17 4.58
N GLN A 159 -29.15 -7.44 5.42
CA GLN A 159 -30.10 -8.02 6.37
C GLN A 159 -31.29 -8.69 5.67
N LEU A 160 -31.70 -8.19 4.49
CA LEU A 160 -32.79 -8.76 3.70
C LEU A 160 -32.39 -9.95 2.83
N SER A 161 -31.09 -10.17 2.56
CA SER A 161 -30.60 -11.26 1.71
C SER A 161 -31.22 -12.62 1.98
N PRO A 162 -31.39 -13.09 3.24
CA PRO A 162 -32.01 -14.38 3.51
C PRO A 162 -33.48 -14.46 3.03
N ILE A 163 -34.24 -13.38 3.19
CA ILE A 163 -35.66 -13.30 2.82
C ILE A 163 -35.83 -13.30 1.30
N MET A 164 -34.94 -12.60 0.57
CA MET A 164 -34.97 -12.55 -0.90
C MET A 164 -34.76 -13.93 -1.56
N LEU A 165 -34.22 -14.90 -0.83
CA LEU A 165 -33.91 -16.24 -1.31
C LEU A 165 -35.01 -17.27 -0.98
N GLU A 166 -36.00 -16.89 -0.16
CA GLU A 166 -37.16 -17.74 0.11
C GLU A 166 -38.10 -17.73 -1.11
N THR A 167 -38.32 -18.92 -1.69
CA THR A 167 -39.15 -19.14 -2.91
C THR A 167 -40.54 -19.64 -2.54
#